data_AF-A0A379VL83-F1
#
_entry.id   AF-A0A379VL83-F1
#
_cell.length_a   1.000
_cell.length_b   1.000
_cell.length_c   1.000
_cell.angle_alpha   90.00
_cell.angle_beta   90.00
_cell.angle_gamma   90.00
#
_symmetry.space_group_name_H-M   'P 1'
#
loop_
_entity.id
_entity.type
_entity.pdbx_description
1 polymer ?
#
loop_
_entity_poly.entity_id
_entity_poly.type
_entity_poly.pdbx_seq_one_letter_code
_entity_poly.pdbx_strand_id
1 'polypeptide(L)'
;MTSTARRPTTLPFWPSGMVTPASSTATRWRSSASPARRKIPIGGYIGKTPDGEPDGNFLDIPALQLITQAMPRPTVEELKENIIAAQRFMNREGYASYTEGAMGPGETGAAGVSGIAAYRQLLEEKKLMARVSLAFYAPIKAFSLMRF
;
A
#
# COMPACT_ATOMS: atom_id res chain seq x y z
N MET A 1 6.35 18.41 25.61
CA MET A 1 5.13 18.15 24.83
C MET A 1 5.54 17.66 23.45
N THR A 2 5.60 16.34 23.26
CA THR A 2 6.04 15.71 22.02
C THR A 2 4.91 15.81 21.00
N SER A 3 5.12 16.61 19.95
CA SER A 3 4.22 16.69 18.81
C SER A 3 4.18 15.32 18.11
N THR A 4 3.10 14.57 18.30
CA THR A 4 2.81 13.38 17.49
C THR A 4 2.64 13.82 16.04
N ALA A 5 3.64 13.51 15.20
CA ALA A 5 3.58 13.76 13.77
C ALA A 5 2.30 13.10 13.20
N ARG A 6 1.40 13.93 12.67
CA ARG A 6 0.07 13.52 12.19
C ARG A 6 0.23 12.66 10.93
N ARG A 7 0.18 11.33 11.06
CA ARG A 7 0.28 10.40 9.92
C ARG A 7 -0.80 10.73 8.87
N PRO A 8 -0.49 10.76 7.57
CA PRO A 8 -1.49 10.94 6.52
C PRO A 8 -2.48 9.77 6.58
N THR A 9 -3.77 10.09 6.58
CA THR A 9 -4.85 9.09 6.68
C THR A 9 -5.55 9.02 5.34
N THR A 10 -5.66 7.82 4.78
CA THR A 10 -6.47 7.52 3.60
C THR A 10 -7.55 6.52 4.00
N LEU A 11 -8.77 6.74 3.54
CA LEU A 11 -9.89 5.83 3.73
C LEU A 11 -10.17 5.15 2.39
N PRO A 12 -9.81 3.86 2.24
CA PRO A 12 -10.23 3.07 1.10
C PRO A 12 -11.72 2.74 1.23
N PHE A 13 -12.46 2.92 0.15
CA PHE A 13 -13.84 2.45 0.02
C PHE A 13 -13.91 1.35 -1.04
N TRP A 14 -14.23 0.14 -0.60
CA TRP A 14 -14.51 -1.02 -1.46
C TRP A 14 -16.04 -1.23 -1.51
N PRO A 15 -16.64 -1.57 -2.67
CA PRO A 15 -16.03 -2.19 -3.85
C PRO A 15 -15.56 -1.22 -4.96
N SER A 16 -15.70 0.10 -4.80
CA SER A 16 -15.64 1.05 -5.93
C SER A 16 -14.26 1.62 -6.28
N GLY A 17 -13.16 1.11 -5.71
CA GLY A 17 -11.82 1.62 -6.03
C GLY A 17 -11.66 3.11 -5.72
N MET A 18 -12.25 3.57 -4.61
CA MET A 18 -12.18 4.97 -4.19
C MET A 18 -11.28 5.11 -2.97
N VAL A 19 -10.45 6.15 -2.94
CA VAL A 19 -9.69 6.53 -1.74
C VAL A 19 -9.93 8.00 -1.44
N THR A 20 -10.32 8.29 -0.19
CA THR A 20 -10.44 9.66 0.33
C THR A 20 -9.31 9.97 1.33
N PRO A 21 -8.53 11.04 1.15
CA PRO A 21 -7.63 11.55 2.18
C PRO A 21 -8.44 12.14 3.34
N ALA A 22 -8.30 11.56 4.53
CA ALA A 22 -9.13 11.84 5.71
C ALA A 22 -8.45 12.76 6.75
N SER A 23 -7.26 13.31 6.46
CA SER A 23 -6.56 14.22 7.38
C SER A 23 -6.00 15.46 6.69
N SER A 24 -5.90 16.58 7.43
CA SER A 24 -5.34 17.85 6.92
C SER A 24 -3.89 17.75 6.43
N THR A 25 -3.13 16.76 6.92
CA THR A 25 -1.81 16.40 6.38
C THR A 25 -1.91 15.69 5.03
N ALA A 26 -2.93 14.84 4.83
CA ALA A 26 -3.25 14.27 3.51
C ALA A 26 -3.75 15.35 2.54
N THR A 27 -4.42 16.40 3.04
CA THR A 27 -4.72 17.62 2.30
C THR A 27 -3.47 18.44 1.95
N ARG A 28 -2.34 18.30 2.65
CA ARG A 28 -1.06 18.94 2.23
C ARG A 28 -0.38 18.22 1.06
N TRP A 29 -0.76 16.97 0.79
CA TRP A 29 -0.41 16.28 -0.46
C TRP A 29 -1.23 16.78 -1.66
N ARG A 30 -2.36 17.46 -1.42
CA ARG A 30 -3.16 18.18 -2.43
C ARG A 30 -2.32 19.22 -3.18
N SER A 31 -1.34 19.85 -2.52
CA SER A 31 -0.49 20.86 -3.15
C SER A 31 0.71 20.29 -3.91
N SER A 32 1.21 19.09 -3.55
CA SER A 32 2.23 18.38 -4.37
C SER A 32 1.62 17.57 -5.51
N ALA A 33 0.33 17.23 -5.41
CA ALA A 33 -0.48 16.59 -6.43
C ALA A 33 -1.45 17.56 -7.12
N SER A 34 -1.10 18.86 -7.20
CA SER A 34 -1.94 19.85 -7.88
C SER A 34 -2.26 19.39 -9.33
N PRO A 35 -3.55 19.36 -9.74
CA PRO A 35 -3.97 18.87 -11.06
C PRO A 35 -3.36 19.66 -12.22
N ALA A 36 -2.88 20.87 -11.95
CA ALA A 36 -2.26 21.73 -12.94
C ALA A 36 -0.93 21.20 -13.51
N ARG A 37 -0.30 20.17 -12.89
CA ARG A 37 1.02 19.68 -13.33
C ARG A 37 1.11 18.20 -13.68
N ARG A 38 0.13 17.36 -13.29
CA ARG A 38 0.09 15.93 -13.65
C ARG A 38 -1.19 15.63 -14.42
N LYS A 39 -1.04 15.30 -15.71
CA LYS A 39 -2.14 14.73 -16.51
C LYS A 39 -2.63 13.47 -15.79
N ILE A 40 -3.91 13.43 -15.44
CA ILE A 40 -4.54 12.21 -14.95
C ILE A 40 -4.43 11.18 -16.08
N PRO A 41 -3.88 9.98 -15.85
CA PRO A 41 -3.80 8.98 -16.90
C PRO A 41 -5.21 8.59 -17.38
N ILE A 42 -5.33 8.22 -18.65
CA ILE A 42 -6.61 7.84 -19.26
C ILE A 42 -7.28 6.76 -18.40
N GLY A 43 -8.56 6.97 -18.07
CA GLY A 43 -9.36 6.04 -17.27
C GLY A 43 -9.28 6.23 -15.75
N GLY A 44 -8.58 7.26 -15.25
CA GLY A 44 -8.67 7.70 -13.86
C GLY A 44 -9.48 8.98 -13.72
N TYR A 45 -10.15 9.18 -12.58
CA TYR A 45 -10.86 10.41 -12.28
C TYR A 45 -10.52 10.95 -10.89
N ILE A 46 -10.31 12.27 -10.79
CA ILE A 46 -10.18 12.97 -9.52
C ILE A 46 -11.44 13.80 -9.35
N GLY A 47 -12.20 13.54 -8.28
CA GLY A 47 -13.41 14.28 -7.95
C GLY A 47 -13.14 15.76 -7.74
N LYS A 48 -14.14 16.56 -8.06
CA LYS A 48 -14.09 18.02 -7.97
C LYS A 48 -15.31 18.55 -7.22
N THR A 49 -15.06 19.58 -6.45
CA THR A 49 -16.10 20.46 -5.88
C THR A 49 -16.80 21.24 -7.01
N PRO A 50 -17.97 21.86 -6.74
CA PRO A 50 -18.64 22.72 -7.70
C PRO A 50 -17.77 23.85 -8.28
N ASP A 51 -16.82 24.36 -7.48
CA ASP A 51 -15.89 25.42 -7.88
C ASP A 51 -14.71 24.91 -8.74
N GLY A 52 -14.66 23.60 -9.02
CA GLY A 52 -13.65 22.98 -9.87
C GLY A 52 -12.36 22.54 -9.16
N GLU A 53 -12.22 22.85 -7.86
CA GLU A 53 -11.12 22.37 -7.01
C GLU A 53 -11.29 20.87 -6.74
N PRO A 54 -10.20 20.08 -6.61
CA PRO A 54 -10.32 18.67 -6.23
C PRO A 54 -11.13 18.51 -4.94
N ASP A 55 -11.97 17.50 -4.80
CA ASP A 55 -12.69 17.22 -3.54
C ASP A 55 -11.89 16.28 -2.62
N GLY A 56 -10.96 15.51 -3.19
CA GLY A 56 -10.16 14.50 -2.50
C GLY A 56 -10.51 13.07 -2.90
N ASN A 57 -11.50 12.85 -3.76
CA ASN A 57 -11.84 11.54 -4.29
C ASN A 57 -10.90 11.16 -5.43
N PHE A 58 -10.19 10.04 -5.29
CA PHE A 58 -9.46 9.40 -6.39
C PHE A 58 -10.23 8.15 -6.81
N LEU A 59 -10.72 8.14 -8.04
CA LEU A 59 -11.54 7.08 -8.62
C LEU A 59 -10.76 6.34 -9.71
N ASP A 60 -10.92 5.03 -9.72
CA ASP A 60 -10.27 4.09 -10.63
C ASP A 60 -8.74 3.99 -10.48
N ILE A 61 -8.21 2.87 -10.97
CA ILE A 61 -6.81 2.46 -10.79
C ILE A 61 -5.82 3.57 -11.15
N PRO A 62 -5.94 4.31 -12.27
CA PRO A 62 -4.94 5.30 -12.63
C PRO A 62 -4.90 6.51 -11.69
N ALA A 63 -6.04 6.92 -11.10
CA ALA A 63 -6.05 7.99 -10.10
C ALA A 63 -5.54 7.47 -8.74
N LEU A 64 -5.91 6.24 -8.35
CA LEU A 64 -5.39 5.58 -7.15
C LEU A 64 -3.86 5.42 -7.19
N GLN A 65 -3.28 5.15 -8.35
CA GLN A 65 -1.82 5.06 -8.52
C GLN A 65 -1.12 6.39 -8.18
N LEU A 66 -1.71 7.54 -8.52
CA LEU A 66 -1.13 8.85 -8.23
C LEU A 66 -0.98 9.08 -6.72
N ILE A 67 -2.01 8.74 -5.94
CA ILE A 67 -1.96 8.88 -4.49
C ILE A 67 -1.08 7.78 -3.87
N THR A 68 -1.15 6.54 -4.36
CA THR A 68 -0.35 5.41 -3.84
C THR A 68 1.15 5.62 -4.01
N GLN A 69 1.58 6.26 -5.10
CA GLN A 69 2.98 6.65 -5.30
C GLN A 69 3.43 7.76 -4.34
N ALA A 70 2.52 8.62 -3.92
CA ALA A 70 2.79 9.73 -3.02
C ALA A 70 2.74 9.30 -1.55
N MET A 71 1.98 8.25 -1.20
CA MET A 71 1.90 7.79 0.19
C MET A 71 3.26 7.32 0.71
N PRO A 72 3.63 7.71 1.95
CA PRO A 72 4.78 7.14 2.63
C PRO A 72 4.69 5.60 2.62
N ARG A 73 5.79 4.95 2.25
CA ARG A 73 5.86 3.49 2.29
C ARG A 73 6.14 3.06 3.72
N PRO A 74 5.46 2.00 4.22
CA PRO A 74 5.74 1.48 5.55
C PRO A 74 7.18 0.96 5.60
N THR A 75 7.85 1.12 6.74
CA THR A 75 9.16 0.51 6.94
C THR A 75 9.04 -1.01 7.11
N VAL A 76 10.16 -1.73 7.03
CA VAL A 76 10.16 -3.18 7.28
C VAL A 76 9.66 -3.49 8.69
N GLU A 77 10.03 -2.67 9.68
CA GLU A 77 9.58 -2.80 11.07
C GLU A 77 8.07 -2.61 11.21
N GLU A 78 7.52 -1.56 10.58
CA GLU A 78 6.06 -1.33 10.57
C GLU A 78 5.31 -2.48 9.87
N LEU A 79 5.87 -3.03 8.79
CA LEU A 79 5.32 -4.22 8.13
C LEU A 79 5.34 -5.44 9.06
N LYS A 80 6.41 -5.65 9.82
CA LYS A 80 6.51 -6.76 10.78
C LYS A 80 5.45 -6.65 11.88
N GLU A 81 5.24 -5.45 12.42
CA GLU A 81 4.19 -5.20 13.40
C GLU A 81 2.80 -5.53 12.85
N ASN A 82 2.51 -5.08 11.63
CA ASN A 82 1.24 -5.33 10.96
C ASN A 82 1.03 -6.83 10.66
N ILE A 83 2.06 -7.54 10.20
CA ILE A 83 2.01 -8.98 9.94
C ILE A 83 1.73 -9.75 11.24
N ILE A 84 2.39 -9.40 12.35
CA ILE A 84 2.14 -10.04 13.66
C ILE A 84 0.70 -9.78 14.10
N ALA A 85 0.19 -8.56 13.94
CA ALA A 85 -1.19 -8.22 14.30
C ALA A 85 -2.20 -9.03 13.47
N ALA A 86 -1.99 -9.12 12.15
CA ALA A 86 -2.83 -9.91 11.25
C ALA A 86 -2.79 -11.40 11.60
N GLN A 87 -1.60 -11.97 11.85
CA GLN A 87 -1.45 -13.37 12.27
C GLN A 87 -2.16 -13.64 13.59
N ARG A 88 -2.08 -12.75 14.59
CA ARG A 88 -2.80 -12.92 15.87
C ARG A 88 -4.30 -12.98 15.66
N PHE A 89 -4.84 -12.11 14.81
CA PHE A 89 -6.24 -12.13 14.43
C PHE A 89 -6.60 -13.46 13.75
N MET A 90 -5.86 -13.85 12.72
CA MET A 90 -6.08 -15.10 11.99
C MET A 90 -6.00 -16.35 12.89
N ASN A 91 -4.99 -16.43 13.74
CA ASN A 91 -4.82 -17.55 14.67
C ASN A 91 -5.99 -17.66 15.66
N ARG A 92 -6.53 -16.51 16.12
CA ARG A 92 -7.71 -16.48 17.00
C ARG A 92 -8.95 -17.08 16.34
N GLU A 93 -9.07 -16.87 15.03
CA GLU A 93 -10.16 -17.44 14.21
C GLU A 93 -9.86 -18.89 13.74
N GLY A 94 -8.75 -19.49 14.20
CA GLY A 94 -8.39 -20.89 13.92
C GLY A 94 -7.61 -21.10 12.62
N TYR A 95 -7.19 -20.05 11.93
CA TYR A 95 -6.32 -20.18 10.76
C TYR A 95 -4.88 -20.52 11.20
N ALA A 96 -4.36 -21.65 10.71
CA ALA A 96 -2.97 -22.09 10.95
C ALA A 96 -2.06 -21.87 9.73
N SER A 97 -2.62 -21.49 8.59
CA SER A 97 -1.89 -21.18 7.37
C SER A 97 -2.66 -20.20 6.48
N TYR A 98 -1.94 -19.43 5.67
CA TYR A 98 -2.51 -18.53 4.68
C TYR A 98 -1.54 -18.27 3.52
N THR A 99 -2.07 -17.76 2.42
CA THR A 99 -1.28 -17.36 1.24
C THR A 99 -1.37 -15.86 1.07
N GLU A 100 -0.24 -15.19 0.99
CA GLU A 100 -0.15 -13.77 0.69
C GLU A 100 -0.22 -13.55 -0.82
N GLY A 101 -1.07 -12.63 -1.26
CA GLY A 101 -1.38 -12.42 -2.67
C GLY A 101 -0.35 -11.58 -3.41
N ALA A 102 0.00 -12.00 -4.63
CA ALA A 102 0.70 -11.23 -5.66
C ALA A 102 1.90 -10.40 -5.15
N MET A 103 2.79 -11.01 -4.36
CA MET A 103 4.00 -10.33 -3.89
C MET A 103 5.18 -10.58 -4.82
N GLY A 104 6.03 -9.58 -5.02
CA GLY A 104 7.22 -9.79 -5.85
C GLY A 104 8.03 -8.53 -6.13
N PRO A 105 9.19 -8.66 -6.79
CA PRO A 105 10.07 -7.54 -7.12
C PRO A 105 9.45 -6.56 -8.13
N GLY A 106 8.37 -6.94 -8.81
CA GLY A 106 7.58 -6.07 -9.66
C GLY A 106 6.63 -5.12 -8.92
N GLU A 107 6.41 -5.38 -7.63
CA GLU A 107 5.47 -4.65 -6.80
C GLU A 107 6.16 -3.63 -5.88
N THR A 108 5.38 -2.76 -5.26
CA THR A 108 5.89 -1.71 -4.36
C THR A 108 5.24 -1.76 -2.98
N GLY A 109 5.92 -1.22 -1.97
CA GLY A 109 5.40 -1.20 -0.60
C GLY A 109 5.29 -2.61 0.00
N ALA A 110 4.16 -2.91 0.65
CA ALA A 110 3.92 -4.16 1.35
C ALA A 110 3.96 -5.40 0.43
N ALA A 111 3.55 -5.29 -0.83
CA ALA A 111 3.62 -6.39 -1.80
C ALA A 111 5.00 -6.52 -2.48
N GLY A 112 5.88 -5.52 -2.31
CA GLY A 112 7.21 -5.48 -2.89
C GLY A 112 8.27 -6.20 -2.06
N VAL A 113 9.54 -5.95 -2.40
CA VAL A 113 10.72 -6.53 -1.71
C VAL A 113 10.74 -6.26 -0.20
N SER A 114 10.16 -5.16 0.27
CA SER A 114 10.08 -4.82 1.69
C SER A 114 9.17 -5.76 2.48
N GLY A 115 8.04 -6.19 1.90
CA GLY A 115 7.16 -7.19 2.53
C GLY A 115 7.81 -8.57 2.58
N ILE A 116 8.47 -8.95 1.49
CA ILE A 116 9.27 -10.19 1.45
C ILE A 116 10.34 -10.16 2.54
N ALA A 117 11.05 -9.04 2.70
CA ALA A 117 12.05 -8.87 3.76
C ALA A 117 11.43 -8.98 5.16
N ALA A 118 10.27 -8.37 5.39
CA ALA A 118 9.56 -8.44 6.68
C ALA A 118 9.20 -9.89 7.05
N TYR A 119 8.60 -10.64 6.12
CA TYR A 119 8.29 -12.06 6.33
C TYR A 119 9.55 -12.89 6.58
N ARG A 120 10.64 -12.64 5.83
CA ARG A 120 11.91 -13.35 6.00
C ARG A 120 12.53 -13.10 7.37
N GLN A 121 12.56 -11.85 7.83
CA GLN A 121 13.06 -11.51 9.17
C GLN A 121 12.20 -12.13 10.27
N LEU A 122 10.87 -12.12 10.15
CA LEU A 122 10.00 -12.76 11.15
C LEU A 122 10.18 -14.27 11.21
N LEU A 123 10.48 -14.91 10.08
CA LEU A 123 10.83 -16.33 10.03
C LEU A 123 12.16 -16.58 10.75
N GLU A 124 13.21 -15.81 10.44
CA GLU A 124 14.52 -15.88 11.09
C GLU A 124 14.42 -15.64 12.61
N GLU A 125 13.56 -14.70 13.03
CA GLU A 125 13.25 -14.39 14.43
C GLU A 125 12.32 -15.41 15.11
N LYS A 126 11.82 -16.42 14.38
CA LYS A 126 10.87 -17.43 14.88
C LYS A 126 9.57 -16.82 15.45
N LYS A 127 9.09 -15.73 14.86
CA LYS A 127 7.86 -15.02 15.27
C LYS A 127 6.64 -15.34 14.40
N LEU A 128 6.83 -16.09 13.32
CA LEU A 128 5.74 -16.64 12.54
C LEU A 128 5.17 -17.88 13.25
N MET A 129 3.89 -17.81 13.59
CA MET A 129 3.12 -18.86 14.25
C MET A 129 2.17 -19.58 13.29
N ALA A 130 1.96 -19.02 12.09
CA ALA A 130 1.22 -19.65 11.00
C ALA A 130 2.17 -19.97 9.84
N ARG A 131 1.85 -21.01 9.06
CA ARG A 131 2.55 -21.27 7.79
C ARG A 131 2.11 -20.23 6.77
N VAL A 132 3.06 -19.47 6.25
CA VAL A 132 2.81 -18.46 5.21
C VAL A 132 3.39 -18.92 3.88
N SER A 133 2.56 -18.92 2.84
CA SER A 133 3.00 -19.09 1.45
C SER A 133 2.94 -17.75 0.73
N LEU A 134 4.00 -17.38 0.01
CA LEU A 134 4.00 -16.17 -0.80
C LEU A 134 3.65 -16.53 -2.25
N ALA A 135 2.53 -16.02 -2.77
CA ALA A 135 2.21 -16.15 -4.19
C ALA A 135 3.13 -15.20 -4.98
N PHE A 136 4.28 -15.73 -5.39
CA PHE A 136 5.35 -14.93 -5.99
C PHE A 136 4.99 -14.49 -7.42
N TYR A 137 4.87 -13.19 -7.62
CA TYR A 137 4.65 -12.57 -8.91
C TYR A 137 5.96 -12.01 -9.48
N ALA A 138 6.47 -12.66 -10.53
CA ALA A 138 7.63 -12.21 -11.28
C ALA A 138 7.19 -11.67 -12.65
N PRO A 139 7.03 -10.35 -12.84
CA PRO A 139 6.74 -9.83 -14.17
C PRO A 139 7.92 -10.13 -15.11
N ILE A 140 7.58 -10.51 -16.34
CA ILE A 140 8.48 -11.07 -17.37
C ILE A 140 9.74 -10.22 -17.67
N LYS A 141 9.79 -8.94 -17.25
CA LYS A 141 11.01 -8.10 -17.39
C LYS A 141 12.17 -8.51 -16.49
N ALA A 142 11.94 -9.24 -15.39
CA ALA A 142 13.02 -9.61 -14.46
C ALA A 142 13.91 -10.76 -14.96
N PHE A 143 13.44 -11.59 -15.89
CA PHE A 143 14.20 -12.74 -16.41
C PHE A 143 15.26 -12.38 -17.46
N SER A 144 15.26 -11.17 -18.01
CA SER A 144 16.28 -10.73 -18.98
C SER A 144 17.63 -10.40 -18.35
N LEU A 145 17.72 -10.29 -17.01
CA LEU A 145 18.91 -9.81 -16.29
C LEU A 145 19.56 -10.86 -15.37
N MET A 146 19.00 -12.07 -15.26
CA MET A 146 19.63 -13.18 -14.53
C MET A 146 20.02 -14.28 -15.52
N ARG A 147 21.31 -14.33 -15.88
CA ARG A 147 21.93 -15.53 -16.43
C ARG A 147 22.33 -16.43 -15.25
N PHE A 148 21.88 -17.68 -15.28
CA PHE A 148 22.45 -18.76 -14.47
C PHE A 148 23.82 -19.17 -15.02
#